data_AF-A0A9D9EXJ5-F1
#
_entry.id   AF-A0A9D9EXJ5-F1
#
_cell.length_a   1.000
_cell.length_b   1.000
_cell.length_c   1.000
_cell.angle_alpha   90.00
_cell.angle_beta   90.00
_cell.angle_gamma   90.00
#
_symmetry.space_group_name_H-M   'P 1'
#
loop_
_entity.id
_entity.type
_entity.pdbx_description
1 polymer ?
#
loop_
_entity_poly.entity_id
_entity_poly.type
_entity_poly.pdbx_seq_one_letter_code
_entity_poly.pdbx_strand_id
1 'polypeptide(L)'
;MFGLSKRERGAKALNSALRYLLIGRRDDREALLAAKAGEIDGITREISGETDAYAAAVTLVKDFVIDKLEHLSVDERVDLLEGIVQKRLTAQPEIMVLIAHVAYCIAILEDDAKSPVPKGATEKFLTTIAAWFTDEDRLQARVLRYLYQSTENHHAYLQEIKRQNEERLGYRPKGNAAQ
;
A
#
# COMPACT_ATOMS: atom_id res chain seq x y z
N MET A 1 35.66 -5.88 10.78
CA MET A 1 34.34 -5.66 10.15
C MET A 1 33.43 -5.00 11.17
N PHE A 2 33.15 -3.70 11.04
CA PHE A 2 32.18 -3.02 11.91
C PHE A 2 30.77 -3.30 11.36
N GLY A 3 29.97 -4.05 12.12
CA GLY A 3 28.56 -4.27 11.78
C GLY A 3 27.74 -3.01 12.06
N LEU A 4 26.70 -2.79 11.26
CA LEU A 4 25.72 -1.71 11.47
C LEU A 4 25.15 -1.76 12.89
N SER A 5 24.98 -0.59 13.51
CA SER A 5 24.30 -0.42 14.78
C SER A 5 22.85 -0.91 14.71
N LYS A 6 22.23 -1.23 15.86
CA LYS A 6 20.82 -1.70 15.90
C LYS A 6 19.88 -0.71 15.19
N ARG A 7 20.08 0.59 15.42
CA ARG A 7 19.31 1.68 14.78
C ARG A 7 19.50 1.72 13.27
N GLU A 8 20.73 1.59 12.77
CA GLU A 8 20.99 1.57 11.33
C GLU A 8 20.38 0.34 10.64
N ARG A 9 20.40 -0.83 11.31
CA ARG A 9 19.71 -2.02 10.81
C ARG A 9 18.19 -1.82 10.77
N GLY A 10 17.59 -1.26 11.82
CA GLY A 10 16.17 -0.92 11.87
C GLY A 10 15.77 0.07 10.79
N ALA A 11 16.54 1.14 10.60
CA ALA A 11 16.32 2.13 9.55
C ALA A 11 16.41 1.53 8.14
N LYS A 12 17.38 0.65 7.89
CA LYS A 12 17.50 -0.04 6.61
C LYS A 12 16.30 -0.96 6.35
N ALA A 13 15.87 -1.73 7.35
CA ALA A 13 14.73 -2.64 7.23
C ALA A 13 13.44 -1.85 6.97
N LEU A 14 13.18 -0.79 7.73
CA LEU A 14 12.01 0.08 7.54
C LEU A 14 11.98 0.72 6.15
N ASN A 15 13.11 1.27 5.69
CA ASN A 15 13.21 1.85 4.35
C ASN A 15 12.95 0.80 3.27
N SER A 16 13.45 -0.43 3.44
CA SER A 16 13.15 -1.53 2.52
C SER A 16 11.65 -1.84 2.46
N ALA A 17 10.99 -1.94 3.62
CA ALA A 17 9.55 -2.18 3.70
C ALA A 17 8.73 -1.06 3.05
N LEU A 18 9.07 0.21 3.33
CA LEU A 18 8.43 1.37 2.70
C LEU A 18 8.64 1.41 1.18
N ARG A 19 9.83 1.01 0.69
CA ARG A 19 10.10 0.90 -0.76
C ARG A 19 9.25 -0.16 -1.43
N TYR A 20 8.95 -1.26 -0.72
CA TYR A 20 8.09 -2.31 -1.23
C TYR A 20 6.63 -1.84 -1.30
N LEU A 21 6.10 -1.32 -0.19
CA LEU A 21 4.70 -0.88 -0.11
C LEU A 21 4.36 0.31 -1.03
N LEU A 22 5.36 1.09 -1.42
CA LEU A 22 5.24 2.24 -2.31
C LEU A 22 6.07 2.05 -3.59
N ILE A 23 6.15 0.82 -4.09
CA ILE A 23 6.89 0.49 -5.30
C ILE A 23 6.27 1.19 -6.51
N GLY A 24 7.09 1.91 -7.28
CA GLY A 24 6.60 2.74 -8.39
C GLY A 24 5.90 4.03 -7.95
N ARG A 25 5.76 4.29 -6.64
CA ARG A 25 5.15 5.50 -6.07
C ARG A 25 6.18 6.33 -5.32
N ARG A 26 7.21 6.77 -6.07
CA ARG A 26 8.37 7.48 -5.52
C ARG A 26 7.97 8.76 -4.78
N ASP A 27 7.10 9.57 -5.39
CA ASP A 27 6.71 10.86 -4.85
C ASP A 27 5.93 10.71 -3.54
N ASP A 28 5.03 9.73 -3.46
CA ASP A 28 4.31 9.38 -2.23
C ASP A 28 5.28 8.94 -1.12
N ARG A 29 6.31 8.16 -1.46
CA ARG A 29 7.33 7.74 -0.50
C ARG A 29 8.16 8.91 0.01
N GLU A 30 8.59 9.81 -0.86
CA GLU A 30 9.36 10.99 -0.47
C GLU A 30 8.51 11.93 0.41
N ALA A 31 7.24 12.13 0.07
CA ALA A 31 6.29 12.88 0.89
C ALA A 31 6.09 12.25 2.27
N LEU A 32 5.90 10.93 2.36
CA LEU A 32 5.77 10.21 3.63
C LEU A 32 7.03 10.38 4.50
N LEU A 33 8.21 10.16 3.92
CA LEU A 33 9.48 10.27 4.65
C LEU A 33 9.70 11.70 5.19
N ALA A 34 9.29 12.72 4.43
CA ALA A 34 9.35 14.11 4.88
C ALA A 34 8.33 14.40 6.00
N ALA A 35 7.08 13.97 5.83
CA ALA A 35 5.99 14.23 6.77
C ALA A 35 6.20 13.52 8.12
N LYS A 36 6.77 12.31 8.11
CA LYS A 36 6.89 11.43 9.28
C LYS A 36 8.33 11.30 9.80
N ALA A 37 9.23 12.21 9.43
CA ALA A 37 10.66 12.12 9.77
C ALA A 37 10.94 11.96 11.28
N GLY A 38 10.19 12.67 12.13
CA GLY A 38 10.31 12.58 13.59
C GLY A 38 9.84 11.24 14.16
N GLU A 39 8.73 10.71 13.66
CA GLU A 39 8.15 9.42 14.10
C GLU A 39 9.03 8.24 13.66
N ILE A 40 9.57 8.30 12.44
CA ILE A 40 10.45 7.28 11.86
C ILE A 40 11.67 7.06 12.78
N ASP A 41 12.29 8.12 13.32
CA ASP A 41 13.46 7.92 14.16
C ASP A 41 13.15 7.14 15.45
N GLY A 42 11.98 7.36 16.04
CA GLY A 42 11.50 6.59 17.19
C GLY A 42 11.30 5.13 16.84
N ILE A 43 10.52 4.87 15.78
CA ILE A 43 10.17 3.52 15.30
C ILE A 43 11.44 2.71 14.98
N THR A 44 12.44 3.31 14.33
CA THR A 44 13.67 2.58 13.94
C THR A 44 14.46 1.99 15.12
N ARG A 45 14.28 2.52 16.33
CA ARG A 45 14.95 2.01 17.54
C ARG A 45 14.27 0.75 18.09
N GLU A 46 12.98 0.58 17.78
CA GLU A 46 12.12 -0.48 18.28
C GLU A 46 12.10 -1.70 17.35
N ILE A 47 12.39 -1.51 16.06
CA ILE A 47 12.47 -2.60 15.08
C ILE A 47 13.53 -3.63 15.50
N SER A 48 13.07 -4.86 15.73
CA SER A 48 13.92 -5.99 16.13
C SER A 48 14.18 -6.99 15.00
N GLY A 49 13.37 -6.95 13.94
CA GLY A 49 13.50 -7.81 12.76
C GLY A 49 12.71 -7.30 11.55
N GLU A 50 12.68 -8.12 10.51
CA GLU A 50 12.04 -7.77 9.23
C GLU A 50 10.51 -7.70 9.33
N THR A 51 9.88 -8.67 10.01
CA THR A 51 8.42 -8.67 10.28
C THR A 51 7.98 -7.38 10.98
N ASP A 52 8.71 -6.94 12.00
CA ASP A 52 8.41 -5.68 12.70
C ASP A 52 8.50 -4.47 11.77
N ALA A 53 9.47 -4.47 10.85
CA ALA A 53 9.68 -3.37 9.91
C ALA A 53 8.50 -3.25 8.91
N TYR A 54 7.99 -4.37 8.41
CA TYR A 54 6.81 -4.36 7.53
C TYR A 54 5.55 -3.95 8.28
N ALA A 55 5.31 -4.48 9.48
CA ALA A 55 4.18 -4.06 10.30
C ALA A 55 4.23 -2.55 10.62
N ALA A 56 5.41 -2.02 10.96
CA ALA A 56 5.60 -0.59 11.19
C ALA A 56 5.39 0.23 9.91
N ALA A 57 5.89 -0.24 8.77
CA ALA A 57 5.69 0.42 7.48
C ALA A 57 4.21 0.48 7.09
N VAL A 58 3.44 -0.59 7.30
CA VAL A 58 1.98 -0.60 7.07
C VAL A 58 1.30 0.47 7.93
N THR A 59 1.65 0.56 9.20
CA THR A 59 1.10 1.60 10.09
C THR A 59 1.43 3.01 9.59
N LEU A 60 2.70 3.29 9.27
CA LEU A 60 3.14 4.60 8.77
C LEU A 60 2.42 5.00 7.47
N VAL A 61 2.29 4.06 6.53
CA VAL A 61 1.61 4.32 5.25
C VAL A 61 0.12 4.54 5.47
N LYS A 62 -0.52 3.75 6.34
CA LYS A 62 -1.93 3.91 6.71
C LYS A 62 -2.18 5.29 7.33
N ASP A 63 -1.35 5.72 8.28
CA ASP A 63 -1.47 7.04 8.90
C ASP A 63 -1.25 8.15 7.87
N PHE A 64 -0.27 8.00 6.96
CA PHE A 64 -0.05 8.95 5.87
C PHE A 64 -1.24 9.05 4.90
N VAL A 65 -1.90 7.94 4.58
CA VAL A 65 -3.10 7.92 3.73
C VAL A 65 -4.26 8.63 4.43
N ILE A 66 -4.47 8.38 5.73
CA ILE A 66 -5.50 9.08 6.52
C ILE A 66 -5.21 10.58 6.57
N ASP A 67 -3.96 10.98 6.86
CA ASP A 67 -3.56 12.39 6.86
C ASP A 67 -3.88 13.05 5.51
N LYS A 68 -3.58 12.37 4.39
CA LYS A 68 -3.92 12.87 3.04
C LYS A 68 -5.43 13.05 2.86
N LEU A 69 -6.24 12.09 3.30
CA LEU A 69 -7.69 12.16 3.21
C LEU A 69 -8.26 13.32 4.04
N GLU A 70 -7.75 13.52 5.25
CA GLU A 70 -8.18 14.61 6.14
C GLU A 70 -7.92 16.01 5.56
N HIS A 71 -6.85 16.16 4.79
CA HIS A 71 -6.46 17.44 4.18
C HIS A 71 -7.14 17.72 2.83
N LEU A 72 -7.99 16.81 2.33
CA LEU A 72 -8.73 17.05 1.08
C LEU A 72 -9.73 18.20 1.22
N SER A 73 -9.84 18.98 0.15
CA SER A 73 -10.88 19.99 -0.02
C SER A 73 -12.29 19.36 -0.12
N VAL A 74 -13.33 20.19 0.01
CA VAL A 74 -14.72 19.73 -0.14
C VAL A 74 -14.96 19.11 -1.51
N ASP A 75 -14.46 19.73 -2.57
CA ASP A 75 -14.66 19.26 -3.95
C ASP A 75 -13.98 17.90 -4.18
N GLU A 76 -12.74 17.72 -3.70
CA GLU A 76 -12.05 16.42 -3.79
C GLU A 76 -12.79 15.33 -3.02
N ARG A 77 -13.34 15.65 -1.83
CA ARG A 77 -14.14 14.69 -1.06
C ARG A 77 -15.40 14.28 -1.82
N VAL A 78 -16.08 15.22 -2.48
CA VAL A 78 -17.24 14.94 -3.33
C VAL A 78 -16.85 14.00 -4.48
N ASP A 79 -15.74 14.27 -5.16
CA ASP A 79 -15.23 13.43 -6.26
C ASP A 79 -14.95 11.99 -5.81
N LEU A 80 -14.35 11.81 -4.61
CA LEU A 80 -14.14 10.48 -4.05
C LEU A 80 -15.46 9.74 -3.81
N LEU A 81 -16.44 10.42 -3.20
CA LEU A 81 -17.74 9.84 -2.90
C LEU A 81 -18.53 9.49 -4.17
N GLU A 82 -18.52 10.38 -5.17
CA GLU A 82 -19.12 10.10 -6.47
C GLU A 82 -18.45 8.89 -7.15
N GLY A 83 -17.12 8.82 -7.10
CA GLY A 83 -16.35 7.68 -7.60
C GLY A 83 -16.79 6.35 -6.97
N ILE A 84 -16.98 6.34 -5.65
CA ILE A 84 -17.48 5.17 -4.90
C ILE A 84 -18.90 4.81 -5.32
N VAL A 85 -19.81 5.79 -5.36
CA VAL A 85 -21.23 5.58 -5.71
C VAL A 85 -21.37 5.03 -7.13
N GLN A 86 -20.59 5.57 -8.06
CA GLN A 86 -20.63 5.23 -9.48
C GLN A 86 -19.71 4.06 -9.86
N LYS A 87 -18.91 3.54 -8.91
CA LYS A 87 -17.92 2.48 -9.12
C LYS A 87 -16.94 2.79 -10.26
N ARG A 88 -16.43 4.03 -10.32
CA ARG A 88 -15.44 4.43 -11.33
C ARG A 88 -14.08 3.83 -10.96
N LEU A 89 -13.64 2.78 -11.66
CA LEU A 89 -12.38 2.07 -11.34
C LEU A 89 -11.19 2.46 -12.23
N THR A 90 -11.43 3.04 -13.41
CA THR A 90 -10.38 3.33 -14.42
C THR A 90 -9.77 4.72 -14.33
N ALA A 91 -10.55 5.70 -13.88
CA ALA A 91 -10.15 7.11 -13.77
C ALA A 91 -10.35 7.59 -12.33
N GLN A 92 -9.76 6.85 -11.39
CA GLN A 92 -9.86 7.15 -9.97
C GLN A 92 -8.96 8.32 -9.59
N PRO A 93 -9.36 9.14 -8.60
CA PRO A 93 -8.45 10.10 -7.99
C PRO A 93 -7.19 9.43 -7.44
N GLU A 94 -6.05 10.13 -7.46
CA GLU A 94 -4.74 9.56 -7.11
C GLU A 94 -4.71 8.89 -5.73
N ILE A 95 -5.43 9.44 -4.74
CA ILE A 95 -5.50 8.84 -3.39
C ILE A 95 -6.16 7.46 -3.39
N MET A 96 -7.16 7.22 -4.26
CA MET A 96 -7.79 5.91 -4.39
C MET A 96 -6.85 4.90 -5.06
N VAL A 97 -6.08 5.35 -6.06
CA VAL A 97 -5.04 4.53 -6.69
C VAL A 97 -3.95 4.17 -5.67
N LEU A 98 -3.54 5.11 -4.81
CA LEU A 98 -2.60 4.84 -3.72
C LEU A 98 -3.15 3.82 -2.72
N ILE A 99 -4.40 3.95 -2.27
CA ILE A 99 -5.04 2.99 -1.36
C ILE A 99 -5.06 1.59 -1.99
N ALA A 100 -5.49 1.47 -3.25
CA ALA A 100 -5.54 0.21 -3.97
C ALA A 100 -4.14 -0.42 -4.14
N HIS A 101 -3.14 0.40 -4.46
CA HIS A 101 -1.75 -0.04 -4.58
C HIS A 101 -1.21 -0.61 -3.26
N VAL A 102 -1.37 0.13 -2.16
CA VAL A 102 -0.87 -0.30 -0.84
C VAL A 102 -1.59 -1.56 -0.39
N ALA A 103 -2.92 -1.64 -0.54
CA ALA A 103 -3.69 -2.83 -0.19
C ALA A 103 -3.21 -4.07 -0.97
N TYR A 104 -2.94 -3.93 -2.27
CA TYR A 104 -2.39 -4.99 -3.10
C TYR A 104 -1.01 -5.46 -2.60
N CYS A 105 -0.11 -4.52 -2.28
CA CYS A 105 1.21 -4.86 -1.76
C CYS A 105 1.14 -5.55 -0.39
N ILE A 106 0.23 -5.15 0.50
CA ILE A 106 0.01 -5.84 1.77
C ILE A 106 -0.50 -7.26 1.53
N ALA A 107 -1.45 -7.46 0.62
CA ALA A 107 -2.00 -8.78 0.31
C ALA A 107 -0.95 -9.76 -0.19
N ILE A 108 0.01 -9.31 -1.01
CA ILE A 108 1.15 -10.15 -1.44
C ILE A 108 2.01 -10.55 -0.24
N LEU A 109 2.29 -9.60 0.66
CA LEU A 109 3.10 -9.85 1.84
C LEU A 109 2.40 -10.80 2.84
N GLU A 110 1.06 -10.91 2.80
CA GLU A 110 0.28 -11.82 3.65
C GLU A 110 0.36 -13.30 3.25
N ASP A 111 0.61 -13.59 1.97
CA ASP A 111 0.50 -14.93 1.37
C ASP A 111 1.80 -15.76 1.47
N ASP A 112 2.88 -15.18 2.00
CA ASP A 112 4.17 -15.86 2.07
C ASP A 112 4.24 -16.90 3.19
N ALA A 113 4.95 -18.02 2.94
CA ALA A 113 5.20 -19.09 3.92
C ALA A 113 5.91 -18.60 5.20
N LYS A 114 6.46 -17.38 5.18
CA LYS A 114 6.93 -16.60 6.33
C LYS A 114 6.44 -15.16 6.23
N SER A 115 5.12 -15.00 6.12
CA SER A 115 4.42 -13.73 5.95
C SER A 115 5.01 -12.63 6.85
N PRO A 116 5.68 -11.61 6.28
CA PRO A 116 6.24 -10.50 7.06
C PRO A 116 5.18 -9.59 7.67
N VAL A 117 3.91 -9.75 7.29
CA VAL A 117 2.76 -9.09 7.92
C VAL A 117 1.80 -10.13 8.51
N PRO A 118 1.01 -9.81 9.55
CA PRO A 118 0.02 -10.74 10.07
C PRO A 118 -1.11 -10.97 9.07
N LYS A 119 -1.72 -12.17 9.08
CA LYS A 119 -2.94 -12.45 8.31
C LYS A 119 -4.05 -11.44 8.67
N GLY A 120 -4.73 -10.90 7.66
CA GLY A 120 -5.80 -9.91 7.83
C GLY A 120 -5.32 -8.46 7.97
N ALA A 121 -4.02 -8.20 7.81
CA ALA A 121 -3.47 -6.87 7.63
C ALA A 121 -4.12 -6.09 6.46
N THR A 122 -4.39 -6.73 5.31
CA THR A 122 -5.06 -6.07 4.17
C THR A 122 -6.48 -5.65 4.54
N GLU A 123 -7.25 -6.57 5.12
CA GLU A 123 -8.61 -6.29 5.58
C GLU A 123 -8.64 -5.20 6.65
N LYS A 124 -7.72 -5.26 7.63
CA LYS A 124 -7.59 -4.25 8.68
C LYS A 124 -7.23 -2.88 8.10
N PHE A 125 -6.31 -2.83 7.15
CA PHE A 125 -5.93 -1.61 6.44
C PHE A 125 -7.16 -1.00 5.75
N LEU A 126 -7.84 -1.76 4.89
CA LEU A 126 -9.00 -1.29 4.14
C LEU A 126 -10.17 -0.89 5.06
N THR A 127 -10.41 -1.63 6.14
CA THR A 127 -11.45 -1.32 7.13
C THR A 127 -11.17 -0.02 7.85
N THR A 128 -9.91 0.24 8.20
CA THR A 128 -9.51 1.50 8.84
C THR A 128 -9.72 2.67 7.88
N ILE A 129 -9.34 2.52 6.60
CA ILE A 129 -9.58 3.56 5.59
C ILE A 129 -11.08 3.75 5.33
N ALA A 130 -11.86 2.67 5.28
CA ALA A 130 -13.30 2.75 5.04
C ALA A 130 -14.04 3.50 6.16
N ALA A 131 -13.59 3.36 7.42
CA ALA A 131 -14.14 4.08 8.56
C ALA A 131 -13.97 5.61 8.43
N TRP A 132 -12.95 6.09 7.71
CA TRP A 132 -12.81 7.52 7.44
C TRP A 132 -13.97 8.10 6.61
N PHE A 133 -14.57 7.29 5.72
CA PHE A 133 -15.67 7.75 4.87
C PHE A 133 -17.02 7.80 5.60
N THR A 134 -17.23 6.91 6.57
CA THR A 134 -18.53 6.76 7.23
C THR A 134 -18.43 5.85 8.46
N ASP A 135 -19.20 6.20 9.50
CA ASP A 135 -19.42 5.37 10.69
C ASP A 135 -20.67 4.47 10.59
N GLU A 136 -21.42 4.52 9.48
CA GLU A 136 -22.61 3.68 9.28
C GLU A 136 -22.23 2.33 8.67
N ASP A 137 -22.43 1.23 9.40
CA ASP A 137 -22.08 -0.14 8.98
C ASP A 137 -22.48 -0.48 7.54
N ARG A 138 -23.71 -0.10 7.13
CA ARG A 138 -24.22 -0.38 5.78
C ARG A 138 -23.47 0.37 4.69
N LEU A 139 -23.10 1.63 4.96
CA LEU A 139 -22.34 2.44 4.02
C LEU A 139 -20.87 2.02 4.03
N GLN A 140 -20.32 1.69 5.20
CA GLN A 140 -18.96 1.20 5.34
C GLN A 140 -18.77 -0.10 4.53
N ALA A 141 -19.73 -1.02 4.57
CA ALA A 141 -19.71 -2.23 3.74
C ALA A 141 -19.69 -1.93 2.23
N ARG A 142 -20.32 -0.83 1.78
CA ARG A 142 -20.27 -0.39 0.37
C ARG A 142 -18.91 0.19 0.02
N VAL A 143 -18.33 1.02 0.90
CA VAL A 143 -17.00 1.60 0.72
C VAL A 143 -15.95 0.49 0.68
N LEU A 144 -15.97 -0.43 1.65
CA LEU A 144 -15.10 -1.60 1.69
C LEU A 144 -15.16 -2.39 0.38
N ARG A 145 -16.37 -2.73 -0.08
CA ARG A 145 -16.54 -3.45 -1.35
C ARG A 145 -15.91 -2.71 -2.52
N TYR A 146 -16.07 -1.39 -2.58
CA TYR A 146 -15.44 -0.57 -3.61
C TYR A 146 -13.91 -0.62 -3.51
N LEU A 147 -13.33 -0.46 -2.31
CA LEU A 147 -11.88 -0.50 -2.12
C LEU A 147 -11.27 -1.86 -2.50
N TYR A 148 -11.94 -2.97 -2.18
CA TYR A 148 -11.55 -4.29 -2.68
C TYR A 148 -11.58 -4.37 -4.21
N GLN A 149 -12.67 -3.92 -4.84
CA GLN A 149 -12.77 -3.90 -6.31
C GLN A 149 -11.69 -3.02 -6.94
N SER A 150 -11.37 -1.90 -6.30
CA SER A 150 -10.29 -1.00 -6.68
C SER A 150 -8.93 -1.70 -6.65
N THR A 151 -8.68 -2.50 -5.60
CA THR A 151 -7.43 -3.26 -5.40
C THR A 151 -7.26 -4.32 -6.50
N GLU A 152 -8.32 -5.09 -6.78
CA GLU A 152 -8.32 -6.10 -7.85
C GLU A 152 -8.14 -5.47 -9.24
N ASN A 153 -8.82 -4.35 -9.51
CA ASN A 153 -8.66 -3.63 -10.76
C ASN A 153 -7.23 -3.08 -10.93
N HIS A 154 -6.64 -2.56 -9.86
CA HIS A 154 -5.26 -2.10 -9.85
C HIS A 154 -4.26 -3.24 -10.10
N HIS A 155 -4.49 -4.41 -9.50
CA HIS A 155 -3.70 -5.62 -9.76
C HIS A 155 -3.75 -6.01 -11.23
N ALA A 156 -4.95 -6.08 -11.82
CA ALA A 156 -5.12 -6.40 -13.24
C ALA A 156 -4.38 -5.40 -14.15
N TYR A 157 -4.45 -4.10 -13.82
CA TYR A 157 -3.70 -3.06 -14.53
C TYR A 157 -2.18 -3.26 -14.47
N LEU A 158 -1.63 -3.56 -13.29
CA LEU A 158 -0.19 -3.81 -13.13
C LEU A 158 0.27 -5.07 -13.88
N GLN A 159 -0.52 -6.14 -13.89
CA GLN A 159 -0.21 -7.35 -14.67
C GLN A 159 -0.21 -7.06 -16.17
N GLU A 160 -1.14 -6.23 -16.64
CA GLU A 160 -1.20 -5.83 -18.03
C GLU A 160 0.01 -4.97 -18.44
N ILE A 161 0.42 -4.00 -17.62
CA ILE A 161 1.66 -3.24 -17.86
C ILE A 161 2.88 -4.17 -17.91
N LYS A 162 2.97 -5.12 -16.98
CA LYS A 162 4.07 -6.09 -16.96
C LYS A 162 4.11 -6.90 -18.26
N ARG A 163 2.97 -7.43 -18.70
CA ARG A 163 2.83 -8.18 -19.96
C ARG A 163 3.28 -7.33 -21.16
N GLN A 164 2.81 -6.08 -21.27
CA GLN A 164 3.19 -5.16 -22.34
C GLN A 164 4.69 -4.87 -22.34
N ASN A 165 5.30 -4.71 -21.17
CA ASN A 165 6.74 -4.49 -21.04
C ASN A 165 7.55 -5.74 -21.44
N GLU A 166 7.11 -6.94 -21.07
CA GLU A 166 7.75 -8.20 -21.48
C GLU A 166 7.70 -8.40 -23.00
N GLU A 167 6.55 -8.08 -23.63
CA GLU A 167 6.38 -8.11 -25.09
C GLU A 167 7.28 -7.11 -25.79
N ARG A 168 7.36 -5.87 -25.27
CA ARG A 168 8.23 -4.82 -25.81
C ARG A 168 9.72 -5.14 -25.70
N LEU A 169 10.12 -5.82 -24.62
CA LEU A 169 11.51 -6.21 -24.37
C LEU A 169 11.90 -7.54 -25.04
N GLY A 170 10.98 -8.20 -25.74
CA GLY A 170 11.23 -9.48 -26.39
C GLY A 170 11.48 -10.63 -25.41
N TYR A 171 11.07 -10.48 -24.14
CA TYR A 171 11.30 -11.48 -23.11
C TYR A 171 10.25 -12.59 -23.25
N ARG A 172 10.63 -13.71 -23.88
CA ARG A 172 9.83 -14.94 -23.79
C ARG A 172 10.13 -15.58 -22.44
N PRO A 173 9.15 -15.78 -21.53
CA PRO A 173 9.37 -16.62 -20.37
C PRO A 173 9.88 -17.97 -20.87
N LYS A 174 10.97 -18.47 -20.29
CA LYS A 174 11.42 -19.84 -20.55
C LYS A 174 10.25 -20.75 -20.19
N GLY A 175 9.56 -21.24 -21.21
CA GLY A 175 8.48 -22.19 -21.05
C GLY A 175 8.99 -23.34 -20.20
N ASN A 176 8.13 -23.80 -19.28
CA ASN A 176 8.34 -25.04 -18.54
C ASN A 176 8.94 -26.08 -19.49
N ALA A 177 10.17 -26.48 -19.21
CA ALA A 177 10.72 -27.67 -19.80
C ALA A 177 9.82 -28.80 -19.30
N ALA A 178 8.93 -29.25 -20.17
CA ALA A 178 8.31 -30.54 -20.06
C ALA A 178 9.44 -31.58 -20.02
N GLN A 179 9.60 -32.23 -18.88
CA GLN A 179 10.14 -33.58 -18.75
C GLN A 179 9.37 -34.28 -17.63
#